data_AF-A0A8T1N9S5-F1
#
_entry.id   AF-A0A8T1N9S5-F1
#
_cell.length_a   1.000
_cell.length_b   1.000
_cell.length_c   1.000
_cell.angle_alpha   90.00
_cell.angle_beta   90.00
_cell.angle_gamma   90.00
#
_symmetry.space_group_name_H-M   'P 1'
#
loop_
_entity.id
_entity.type
_entity.pdbx_description
1 polymer ?
#
loop_
_entity_poly.entity_id
_entity_poly.type
_entity_poly.pdbx_seq_one_letter_code
_entity_poly.pdbx_strand_id
1 'polypeptide(L)'
;MTLQVPKALSHEEDLPDDEEKLALMLYFKKKDANKDRFLSKEELQAGFKELGSIIPTKLRAKHALNHADRIGDGVISVDDHDQELRGVVEYALRRGFNLRHIYIAGVS
;
A
#
# COMPACT_ATOMS: atom_id res chain seq x y z
N MET A 1 -27.18 33.34 16.68
CA MET A 1 -27.89 32.27 15.97
C MET A 1 -26.84 31.30 15.47
N THR A 2 -26.70 30.15 16.13
CA THR A 2 -25.74 29.11 15.80
C THR A 2 -26.19 28.37 14.55
N LEU A 3 -25.40 28.41 13.48
CA LEU A 3 -25.38 27.36 12.48
C LEU A 3 -24.01 26.71 12.52
N GLN A 4 -23.91 25.73 13.42
CA GLN A 4 -22.86 24.74 13.43
C GLN A 4 -23.09 23.81 12.24
N VAL A 5 -22.20 23.85 11.25
CA VAL A 5 -22.18 22.83 10.20
C VAL A 5 -21.42 21.59 10.72
N PRO A 6 -21.91 20.37 10.45
CA PRO A 6 -21.40 19.16 11.06
C PRO A 6 -19.96 18.82 10.62
N LYS A 7 -19.22 18.32 11.60
CA LYS A 7 -17.83 17.83 11.53
C LYS A 7 -17.75 16.46 10.85
N ALA A 8 -18.13 16.39 9.58
CA ALA A 8 -17.93 15.21 8.74
C ALA A 8 -17.74 15.63 7.28
N LEU A 9 -16.74 15.05 6.62
CA LEU A 9 -16.47 15.10 5.17
C LEU A 9 -15.61 16.23 4.59
N SER A 10 -14.52 16.62 5.25
CA SER A 10 -13.45 17.46 4.66
C SER A 10 -12.12 16.71 4.57
N HIS A 11 -12.07 15.60 3.83
CA HIS A 11 -10.83 14.87 3.46
C HIS A 11 -10.91 14.42 1.99
N GLU A 12 -11.26 15.34 1.10
CA GLU A 12 -11.32 15.10 -0.36
C GLU A 12 -10.13 15.72 -1.11
N GLU A 13 -9.07 16.23 -0.44
CA GLU A 13 -7.90 16.84 -1.11
C GLU A 13 -6.57 16.63 -0.37
N ASP A 14 -6.18 15.38 -0.15
CA ASP A 14 -4.78 15.00 0.09
C ASP A 14 -4.51 13.70 -0.68
N LEU A 15 -4.66 13.79 -2.01
CA LEU A 15 -4.11 12.76 -2.89
C LEU A 15 -2.60 12.75 -2.66
N PRO A 16 -2.00 11.59 -2.35
CA PRO A 16 -0.56 11.51 -2.14
C PRO A 16 0.16 11.97 -3.40
N ASP A 17 1.19 12.79 -3.21
CA ASP A 17 2.04 13.31 -4.28
C ASP A 17 2.49 12.15 -5.20
N ASP A 18 2.57 12.39 -6.51
CA ASP A 18 2.98 11.39 -7.49
C ASP A 18 4.31 10.70 -7.09
N GLU A 19 5.18 11.42 -6.36
CA GLU A 19 6.40 10.89 -5.77
C GLU A 19 6.16 9.77 -4.74
N GLU A 20 5.22 9.92 -3.80
CA GLU A 20 4.94 8.90 -2.78
C GLU A 20 4.37 7.62 -3.39
N LYS A 21 3.46 7.81 -4.35
CA LYS A 21 2.88 6.70 -5.12
C LYS A 21 3.98 5.95 -5.88
N LEU A 22 4.87 6.69 -6.56
CA LEU A 22 6.00 6.10 -7.28
C LEU A 22 6.95 5.38 -6.32
N ALA A 23 7.24 5.96 -5.15
CA ALA A 23 8.14 5.38 -4.17
C ALA A 23 7.58 4.06 -3.60
N LEU A 24 6.29 4.00 -3.28
CA LEU A 24 5.63 2.75 -2.86
C LEU A 24 5.58 1.71 -3.98
N MET A 25 5.35 2.14 -5.23
CA MET A 25 5.36 1.24 -6.39
C MET A 25 6.74 0.58 -6.56
N LEU A 26 7.81 1.38 -6.53
CA LEU A 26 9.19 0.89 -6.56
C LEU A 26 9.51 0.00 -5.35
N TYR A 27 8.96 0.33 -4.18
CA TYR A 27 9.16 -0.46 -2.97
C TYR A 27 8.53 -1.84 -3.07
N PHE A 28 7.25 -1.94 -3.45
CA PHE A 28 6.59 -3.23 -3.61
C PHE A 28 7.20 -4.04 -4.74
N LYS A 29 7.62 -3.40 -5.84
CA LYS A 29 8.35 -4.08 -6.92
C LYS A 29 9.66 -4.72 -6.45
N LYS A 30 10.37 -4.09 -5.50
CA LYS A 30 11.58 -4.67 -4.88
C LYS A 30 11.28 -5.84 -3.93
N LYS A 31 10.02 -6.08 -3.57
CA LYS A 31 9.62 -7.22 -2.71
C LYS A 31 9.45 -8.52 -3.46
N ASP A 32 9.40 -8.49 -4.79
CA ASP A 32 9.53 -9.65 -5.66
C ASP A 32 10.95 -10.23 -5.49
N ALA A 33 11.09 -11.12 -4.51
CA ALA A 33 12.38 -11.62 -4.04
C ALA A 33 12.82 -12.83 -4.88
N ASN A 34 11.85 -13.63 -5.33
CA ASN A 34 12.08 -14.76 -6.21
C ASN A 34 12.21 -14.32 -7.70
N LYS A 35 11.89 -13.06 -8.02
CA LYS A 35 11.97 -12.44 -9.35
C LYS A 35 11.08 -13.12 -10.38
N ASP A 36 9.94 -13.65 -9.94
CA ASP A 36 8.98 -14.30 -10.83
C ASP A 36 8.05 -13.29 -11.54
N ARG A 37 8.19 -11.99 -11.24
CA ARG A 37 7.37 -10.87 -11.70
C ARG A 37 5.98 -10.82 -11.06
N PHE A 38 5.78 -11.54 -9.98
CA PHE A 38 4.56 -11.53 -9.19
C PHE A 38 4.89 -11.27 -7.73
N LEU A 39 3.96 -10.66 -6.99
CA LEU A 39 4.05 -10.60 -5.54
C LEU A 39 3.12 -11.66 -4.97
N SER A 40 3.74 -12.66 -4.37
CA SER A 40 3.04 -13.63 -3.54
C SER A 40 2.48 -12.97 -2.27
N LYS A 41 1.54 -13.65 -1.62
CA LYS A 41 1.01 -13.23 -0.33
C LYS A 41 2.11 -13.06 0.73
N GLU A 42 3.11 -13.93 0.69
CA GLU A 42 4.25 -13.94 1.61
C GLU A 42 5.15 -12.71 1.38
N GLU A 43 5.40 -12.35 0.12
CA GLU A 43 6.19 -11.15 -0.23
C GLU A 43 5.44 -9.86 0.11
N LEU A 44 4.14 -9.80 -0.13
CA LEU A 44 3.29 -8.70 0.35
C LEU A 44 3.33 -8.61 1.88
N GLN A 45 3.26 -9.74 2.57
CA GLN A 45 3.33 -9.77 4.03
C GLN A 45 4.67 -9.21 4.53
N ALA A 46 5.78 -9.58 3.90
CA ALA A 46 7.11 -9.04 4.20
C ALA A 46 7.18 -7.53 3.94
N GLY A 47 6.64 -7.06 2.82
CA GLY A 47 6.53 -5.64 2.49
C GLY A 47 5.77 -4.85 3.56
N PHE A 48 4.56 -5.27 3.94
CA PHE A 48 3.79 -4.58 4.99
C PHE A 48 4.46 -4.65 6.36
N LYS A 49 5.22 -5.72 6.65
CA LYS A 49 5.98 -5.82 7.90
C LYS A 49 7.05 -4.73 8.00
N GLU A 50 7.80 -4.54 6.92
CA GLU A 50 8.85 -3.54 6.83
C GLU A 50 8.30 -2.11 6.73
N LEU A 51 7.11 -1.91 6.19
CA LEU A 51 6.36 -0.64 6.26
C LEU A 51 5.87 -0.29 7.68
N GLY A 52 6.23 -1.09 8.69
CA GLY A 52 5.90 -0.81 10.09
C GLY A 52 4.47 -1.15 10.48
N SER A 53 3.83 -2.12 9.82
CA SER A 53 2.44 -2.46 10.16
C SER A 53 2.30 -2.97 11.60
N ILE A 54 1.50 -2.26 12.38
CA ILE A 54 1.13 -2.61 13.76
C ILE A 54 0.06 -3.73 13.77
N ILE A 55 -0.74 -3.80 12.72
CA ILE A 55 -1.77 -4.83 12.51
C ILE A 55 -1.10 -6.08 11.93
N PRO A 56 -1.60 -7.31 12.21
CA PRO A 56 -1.07 -8.53 11.64
C PRO A 56 -0.89 -8.43 10.12
N THR A 57 0.35 -8.57 9.66
CA THR A 57 0.74 -8.36 8.26
C THR A 57 0.05 -9.35 7.32
N LYS A 58 -0.30 -10.55 7.80
CA LYS A 58 -1.12 -11.54 7.08
C LYS A 58 -2.50 -10.99 6.68
N LEU A 59 -3.13 -10.19 7.54
CA LEU A 59 -4.41 -9.55 7.24
C LEU A 59 -4.22 -8.45 6.21
N ARG A 60 -3.15 -7.65 6.33
CA ARG A 60 -2.83 -6.59 5.37
C ARG A 60 -2.59 -7.14 3.97
N ALA A 61 -1.78 -8.20 3.85
CA ALA A 61 -1.51 -8.87 2.58
C ALA A 61 -2.81 -9.45 1.97
N LYS A 62 -3.64 -10.12 2.77
CA LYS A 62 -4.93 -10.63 2.31
C LYS A 62 -5.87 -9.52 1.82
N HIS A 63 -5.96 -8.41 2.55
CA HIS A 63 -6.79 -7.28 2.14
C HIS A 63 -6.25 -6.55 0.91
N ALA A 64 -4.92 -6.47 0.76
CA ALA A 64 -4.30 -5.93 -0.44
C ALA A 64 -4.62 -6.81 -1.65
N LEU A 65 -4.43 -8.14 -1.55
CA LEU A 65 -4.80 -9.10 -2.59
C LEU A 65 -6.27 -8.96 -2.98
N ASN A 66 -7.19 -9.06 -2.01
CA ASN A 66 -8.63 -8.93 -2.30
C ASN A 66 -9.03 -7.60 -2.95
N HIS A 67 -8.21 -6.55 -2.82
CA HIS A 67 -8.46 -5.25 -3.43
C HIS A 67 -7.82 -5.12 -4.82
N ALA A 68 -6.66 -5.73 -5.01
CA ALA A 68 -5.77 -5.47 -6.12
C ALA A 68 -5.68 -6.61 -7.14
N ASP A 69 -5.87 -7.86 -6.73
CA ASP A 69 -5.86 -9.05 -7.58
C ASP A 69 -7.14 -9.07 -8.41
N ARG A 70 -7.03 -8.66 -9.68
CA ARG A 70 -8.17 -8.52 -10.60
C ARG A 70 -8.38 -9.78 -11.41
N ILE A 71 -7.30 -10.50 -11.66
CA ILE A 71 -7.31 -11.76 -12.40
C ILE A 71 -7.85 -12.89 -11.50
N GLY A 72 -7.61 -12.81 -10.20
CA GLY A 72 -8.07 -13.75 -9.19
C GLY A 72 -7.16 -14.99 -9.06
N ASP A 73 -5.87 -14.85 -9.39
CA ASP A 73 -4.90 -15.95 -9.33
C ASP A 73 -4.16 -16.05 -7.98
N GLY A 74 -4.43 -15.11 -7.07
CA GLY A 74 -3.87 -15.07 -5.72
C GLY A 74 -2.49 -14.43 -5.65
N VAL A 75 -2.01 -13.82 -6.74
CA VAL A 75 -0.77 -13.05 -6.79
C VAL A 75 -1.02 -11.66 -7.39
N ILE A 76 0.00 -10.81 -7.40
CA ILE A 76 -0.09 -9.45 -7.98
C ILE A 76 1.01 -9.29 -9.02
N SER A 77 0.64 -8.97 -10.25
CA SER A 77 1.61 -8.61 -11.29
C SER A 77 2.42 -7.36 -10.91
N VAL A 78 3.76 -7.41 -11.03
CA VAL A 78 4.65 -6.24 -10.82
C VAL A 78 4.92 -5.42 -12.08
N ASP A 79 4.22 -5.74 -13.17
CA ASP A 79 4.33 -4.99 -14.42
C ASP A 79 3.75 -3.57 -14.24
N ASP A 80 4.49 -2.54 -14.67
CA ASP A 80 4.11 -1.14 -14.47
C ASP A 80 2.86 -0.74 -15.29
N HIS A 81 2.56 -1.50 -16.34
CA HIS A 81 1.35 -1.35 -17.16
C HIS A 81 0.14 -2.07 -16.56
N ASP A 82 0.36 -2.95 -15.58
CA ASP A 82 -0.72 -3.64 -14.88
C ASP A 82 -1.37 -2.73 -13.83
N GLN A 83 -2.67 -2.94 -13.60
CA GLN A 83 -3.45 -2.23 -12.60
C GLN A 83 -3.36 -2.88 -11.22
N GLU A 84 -2.93 -4.14 -11.12
CA GLU A 84 -2.85 -4.85 -9.84
C GLU A 84 -1.82 -4.22 -8.89
N LEU A 85 -0.59 -3.96 -9.34
CA LEU A 85 0.41 -3.27 -8.51
C LEU A 85 -0.08 -1.89 -8.05
N ARG A 86 -0.80 -1.17 -8.93
CA ARG A 86 -1.40 0.14 -8.60
C ARG A 86 -2.46 0.00 -7.51
N GLY A 87 -3.27 -1.05 -7.56
CA GLY A 87 -4.25 -1.37 -6.53
C GLY A 87 -3.60 -1.63 -5.16
N VAL A 88 -2.45 -2.32 -5.12
CA VAL A 88 -1.69 -2.52 -3.88
C VAL A 88 -1.20 -1.20 -3.32
N VAL A 89 -0.66 -0.32 -4.16
CA VAL A 89 -0.17 1.00 -3.76
C VAL A 89 -1.32 1.87 -3.25
N GLU A 90 -2.45 1.90 -3.97
CA GLU A 90 -3.64 2.64 -3.55
C GLU A 90 -4.17 2.13 -2.21
N TYR A 91 -4.24 0.81 -2.02
CA TYR A 91 -4.60 0.23 -0.75
C TYR A 91 -3.64 0.65 0.37
N ALA A 92 -2.32 0.63 0.11
CA ALA A 92 -1.32 1.01 1.10
C ALA A 92 -1.49 2.48 1.53
N LEU A 93 -1.67 3.38 0.56
CA LEU A 93 -1.88 4.81 0.78
C LEU A 93 -3.18 5.08 1.56
N ARG A 94 -4.31 4.48 1.16
CA ARG A 94 -5.59 4.56 1.88
C ARG A 94 -5.51 4.09 3.33
N ARG A 95 -4.48 3.31 3.67
CA ARG A 95 -4.24 2.77 5.01
C ARG A 95 -3.17 3.53 5.78
N GLY A 96 -2.65 4.63 5.23
CA GLY A 96 -1.67 5.49 5.86
C GLY A 96 -0.23 4.97 5.78
N PHE A 97 0.05 3.98 4.93
CA PHE A 97 1.43 3.56 4.71
C PHE A 97 2.11 4.55 3.76
N ASN A 98 3.27 5.05 4.18
CA ASN A 98 4.18 5.83 3.37
C ASN A 98 5.63 5.50 3.79
N LEU A 99 6.59 5.77 2.91
CA LEU A 99 8.00 5.53 3.20
C LEU A 99 8.63 6.65 4.04
N ARG A 100 7.98 7.82 4.12
CA ARG A 100 8.46 9.00 4.87
C ARG A 100 8.58 8.70 6.38
N HIS A 101 7.68 7.90 6.94
CA HIS A 101 7.68 7.57 8.37
C HIS A 101 8.67 6.46 8.79
N ILE A 102 9.24 5.70 7.86
CA ILE A 102 10.12 4.58 8.22
C ILE A 102 11.51 5.09 8.60
N TYR A 103 11.96 6.20 8.01
CA TYR A 103 13.29 6.78 8.26
C TYR A 103 13.46 7.41 9.65
N ILE A 104 12.37 7.77 10.35
CA ILE A 104 12.45 8.35 11.71
C ILE A 104 12.54 7.29 12.82
N ALA A 105 12.20 6.02 12.54
CA ALA A 105 12.23 4.93 13.53
C ALA A 105 13.60 4.21 13.60
N GLY A 106 14.56 4.58 12.75
CA GLY A 106 15.94 4.06 12.75
C GLY A 106 16.91 4.79 13.68
N VAL A 107 16.43 5.74 14.49
CA VAL A 107 17.20 6.41 15.54
C VAL A 107 16.49 6.19 16.87
N SER A 108 16.71 5.04 17.49
CA SER A 108 16.41 4.76 18.91
C SER A 108 17.24 3.58 19.39
#